data_AF-A0A838KZF4-F1
#
_entry.id   AF-A0A838KZF4-F1
#
_cell.length_a   1.000
_cell.length_b   1.000
_cell.length_c   1.000
_cell.angle_alpha   90.00
_cell.angle_beta   90.00
_cell.angle_gamma   90.00
#
_symmetry.space_group_name_H-M   'P 1'
#
loop_
_entity.id
_entity.type
_entity.pdbx_description
1 polymer ?
#
loop_
_entity_poly.entity_id
_entity_poly.type
_entity_poly.pdbx_seq_one_letter_code
_entity_poly.pdbx_strand_id
1 'polypeptide(L)'
;MAAGFALLFGMFLIVGWPAILLRERLVRVFLDTALVGVLVAYTGGAGSPYFSLYLLAALGIAWIETWPKVAVAAAALVAGYPAAVVATGGMGALGSTPVALRTGLIALFCVAVAFLGSEMQGFRKLAIRLSSTLAREIDRVESDERLISKFAPVVKVLSLEGILGWAVEAAHTVGGGPYAHVAALKGNNHRTILEADFDVCPSWWHPSIQRLVLQSCREGDTVRSEEEIHGIEGFMAIPLGTDEDEKWGAMIVGGSEYGAEEERALKLLAGGIGPALEDAEDAPGGLDQLTGLPNRASLHRVLRRELSYGRPLTVLAMQPTGFDDSDLASGGALLQRIGQRLTDGRQRAFRYGEEEFVVVLSGSGEGRARQAALTLQQQVSEEAGRQNDLPLTAAVGWVFAETGDEGSVLDAALRALEIAKGQPGGISGLPAGAQSLGRFVEDEKKQVLGIASTLVEALEAKDPYIKEHLRAVSSLALRIGSEISLPGEQMEALTSGAMLHDLGKIG
;
A
#
# COMPACT_ATOMS: atom_id res chain seq x y z
N MET A 1 -19.50 -12.96 67.14
CA MET A 1 -19.48 -11.50 66.90
C MET A 1 -18.18 -11.08 66.21
N ALA A 2 -17.01 -11.09 66.86
CA ALA A 2 -15.74 -10.65 66.25
C ALA A 2 -15.35 -11.42 64.96
N ALA A 3 -15.48 -12.75 64.94
CA ALA A 3 -15.24 -13.54 63.73
C ALA A 3 -16.19 -13.19 62.55
N GLY A 4 -17.43 -12.78 62.86
CA GLY A 4 -18.41 -12.35 61.86
C GLY A 4 -18.05 -11.01 61.22
N PHE A 5 -17.58 -10.04 62.01
CA PHE A 5 -17.12 -8.75 61.49
C PHE A 5 -15.82 -8.87 60.67
N ALA A 6 -14.90 -9.76 61.07
CA ALA A 6 -13.68 -10.04 60.31
C ALA A 6 -13.99 -10.71 58.96
N LEU A 7 -14.94 -11.66 58.94
CA LEU A 7 -15.44 -12.28 57.70
C LEU A 7 -16.13 -11.26 56.79
N LEU A 8 -16.93 -10.34 57.34
CA LEU A 8 -17.56 -9.27 56.57
C LEU A 8 -16.52 -8.31 55.98
N PHE A 9 -15.55 -7.86 56.76
CA PHE A 9 -14.46 -7.01 56.25
C PHE A 9 -13.66 -7.71 55.13
N GLY A 10 -13.29 -8.98 55.34
CA GLY A 10 -12.59 -9.78 54.32
C GLY A 10 -13.42 -9.98 53.06
N MET A 11 -14.72 -10.25 53.20
CA MET A 11 -15.64 -10.38 52.06
C MET A 11 -15.73 -9.08 51.26
N PHE A 12 -15.86 -7.93 51.92
CA PHE A 12 -15.91 -6.62 51.24
C PHE A 12 -14.58 -6.22 50.60
N LEU A 13 -13.46 -6.74 51.09
CA LEU A 13 -12.13 -6.51 50.51
C LEU A 13 -11.93 -7.32 49.22
N ILE A 14 -12.47 -8.55 49.16
CA ILE A 14 -12.35 -9.46 48.00
C ILE A 14 -13.43 -9.21 46.95
N VAL A 15 -14.70 -9.15 47.35
CA VAL A 15 -15.86 -9.03 46.45
C VAL A 15 -16.14 -7.57 46.06
N GLY A 16 -15.63 -6.64 46.86
CA GLY A 16 -15.94 -5.22 46.74
C GLY A 16 -17.25 -4.85 47.44
N TRP A 17 -17.39 -3.56 47.75
CA TRP A 17 -18.62 -3.02 48.33
C TRP A 17 -19.73 -2.91 47.27
N PRO A 18 -21.01 -3.18 47.59
CA PRO A 18 -22.11 -3.05 46.65
C PRO A 18 -22.24 -1.60 46.14
N ALA A 19 -22.32 -1.44 44.81
CA ALA A 19 -22.27 -0.15 44.11
C ALA A 19 -23.37 0.86 44.52
N ILE A 20 -24.45 0.39 45.15
CA ILE A 20 -25.60 1.19 45.59
C ILE A 20 -25.28 2.02 46.85
N LEU A 21 -24.31 1.60 47.68
CA LEU A 21 -24.00 2.25 48.96
C LEU A 21 -22.84 3.24 48.91
N LEU A 22 -21.95 3.18 47.90
CA LEU A 22 -20.67 3.90 47.94
C LEU A 22 -20.27 4.45 46.56
N ARG A 23 -20.88 5.56 46.17
CA ARG A 23 -20.44 6.36 45.00
C ARG A 23 -19.14 7.13 45.28
N GLU A 24 -18.85 7.39 46.55
CA GLU A 24 -17.66 8.14 46.97
C GLU A 24 -16.63 7.25 47.68
N ARG A 25 -15.39 7.25 47.15
CA ARG A 25 -14.25 6.47 47.69
C ARG A 25 -13.88 6.83 49.13
N LEU A 26 -14.16 8.07 49.55
CA LEU A 26 -13.95 8.54 50.91
C LEU A 26 -14.82 7.76 51.91
N VAL A 27 -16.10 7.55 51.59
CA VAL A 27 -17.05 6.87 52.49
C VAL A 27 -16.64 5.41 52.73
N ARG A 28 -15.99 4.76 51.75
CA ARG A 28 -15.43 3.42 51.91
C ARG A 28 -14.36 3.38 53.00
N VAL A 29 -13.42 4.32 52.98
CA VAL A 29 -12.34 4.39 53.99
C VAL A 29 -12.91 4.62 55.38
N PHE A 30 -13.94 5.48 55.52
CA PHE A 30 -14.62 5.70 56.80
C PHE A 30 -15.29 4.43 57.34
N LEU A 31 -15.95 3.67 56.47
CA LEU A 31 -16.67 2.47 56.88
C LEU A 31 -15.69 1.35 57.23
N ASP A 32 -14.63 1.17 56.45
CA ASP A 32 -13.54 0.24 56.74
C ASP A 32 -12.87 0.60 58.09
N THR A 33 -12.64 1.90 58.35
CA THR A 33 -12.12 2.40 59.64
C THR A 33 -13.05 2.08 60.80
N ALA A 34 -14.35 2.31 60.64
CA ALA A 34 -15.34 2.04 61.69
C ALA A 34 -15.46 0.53 61.98
N LEU A 35 -15.48 -0.31 60.94
CA LEU A 35 -15.58 -1.76 61.07
C LEU A 35 -14.35 -2.35 61.77
N VAL A 36 -13.16 -1.89 61.38
CA VAL A 36 -11.90 -2.28 62.04
C VAL A 36 -11.84 -1.73 63.48
N GLY A 37 -12.34 -0.52 63.72
CA GLY A 37 -12.46 0.05 65.07
C GLY A 37 -13.34 -0.80 66.00
N VAL A 38 -14.50 -1.24 65.52
CA VAL A 38 -15.38 -2.15 66.28
C VAL A 38 -14.68 -3.49 66.55
N LEU A 39 -13.95 -4.04 65.57
CA LEU A 39 -13.17 -5.28 65.74
C LEU A 39 -12.09 -5.14 66.80
N VAL A 40 -11.31 -4.05 66.76
CA VAL A 40 -10.25 -3.78 67.74
C VAL A 40 -10.84 -3.57 69.13
N ALA A 41 -11.96 -2.86 69.24
CA ALA A 41 -12.65 -2.68 70.51
C ALA A 41 -13.12 -4.03 71.10
N TYR A 42 -13.75 -4.88 70.29
CA TYR A 42 -14.31 -6.14 70.79
C TYR A 42 -13.26 -7.21 71.13
N THR A 43 -12.01 -7.04 70.71
CA THR A 43 -10.94 -8.05 70.82
C THR A 43 -9.80 -7.64 71.75
N GLY A 44 -10.08 -6.74 72.70
CA GLY A 44 -9.14 -6.35 73.75
C GLY A 44 -8.38 -5.05 73.50
N GLY A 45 -8.90 -4.17 72.64
CA GLY A 45 -8.41 -2.80 72.46
C GLY A 45 -6.93 -2.74 72.08
N ALA A 46 -6.09 -2.22 72.97
CA ALA A 46 -4.64 -2.09 72.74
C ALA A 46 -3.94 -3.45 72.51
N GLY A 47 -4.47 -4.56 73.04
CA GLY A 47 -3.94 -5.90 72.83
C GLY A 47 -4.45 -6.63 71.58
N SER A 48 -5.33 -5.99 70.79
CA SER A 48 -6.00 -6.65 69.67
C SER A 48 -5.01 -7.10 68.56
N PRO A 49 -5.13 -8.33 68.03
CA PRO A 49 -4.35 -8.79 66.89
C PRO A 49 -4.80 -8.15 65.55
N TYR A 50 -5.96 -7.48 65.53
CA TYR A 50 -6.55 -6.92 64.31
C TYR A 50 -6.10 -5.48 64.02
N PHE A 51 -5.12 -4.95 64.76
CA PHE A 51 -4.55 -3.62 64.52
C PHE A 51 -4.08 -3.43 63.06
N SER A 52 -3.44 -4.44 62.47
CA SER A 52 -2.89 -4.38 61.11
C SER A 52 -3.95 -4.14 60.03
N LEU A 53 -5.24 -4.39 60.30
CA LEU A 53 -6.33 -4.10 59.38
C LEU A 53 -6.52 -2.58 59.15
N TYR A 54 -6.05 -1.72 60.06
CA TYR A 54 -6.01 -0.27 59.83
C TYR A 54 -5.05 0.11 58.69
N LEU A 55 -3.95 -0.64 58.52
CA LEU A 55 -3.02 -0.43 57.41
C LEU A 55 -3.67 -0.84 56.08
N LEU A 56 -4.46 -1.92 56.08
CA LEU A 56 -5.24 -2.33 54.91
C LEU A 56 -6.33 -1.32 54.56
N ALA A 57 -7.04 -0.78 55.55
CA ALA A 57 -8.02 0.29 55.32
C ALA A 57 -7.36 1.57 54.78
N ALA A 58 -6.14 1.88 55.22
CA ALA A 58 -5.37 3.02 54.74
C ALA A 58 -4.99 2.93 53.25
N LEU A 59 -4.88 1.74 52.65
CA LEU A 59 -4.65 1.58 51.21
C LEU A 59 -5.75 2.21 50.36
N GLY A 60 -6.97 2.35 50.88
CA GLY A 60 -8.07 3.03 50.20
C GLY A 60 -7.78 4.51 49.90
N ILE A 61 -6.86 5.14 50.64
CA ILE A 61 -6.45 6.53 50.43
C ILE A 61 -5.78 6.74 49.07
N ALA A 62 -5.01 5.76 48.56
CA ALA A 62 -4.29 5.88 47.29
C ALA A 62 -5.21 6.16 46.09
N TRP A 63 -6.49 5.81 46.21
CA TRP A 63 -7.48 5.95 45.16
C TRP A 63 -8.34 7.22 45.31
N ILE A 64 -8.09 8.08 46.30
CA ILE A 64 -8.83 9.34 46.49
C ILE A 64 -8.22 10.46 45.62
N GLU A 65 -9.07 11.21 44.92
CA GLU A 65 -8.65 12.14 43.87
C GLU A 65 -8.19 13.52 44.38
N THR A 66 -8.61 13.92 45.58
CA THR A 66 -8.32 15.27 46.09
C THR A 66 -7.63 15.26 47.45
N TRP A 67 -6.59 16.09 47.59
CA TRP A 67 -5.82 16.26 48.83
C TRP A 67 -6.67 16.55 50.07
N PRO A 68 -7.72 17.39 50.02
CA PRO A 68 -8.62 17.58 51.17
C PRO A 68 -9.33 16.30 51.60
N LYS A 69 -9.79 15.47 50.65
CA LYS A 69 -10.44 14.19 50.94
C LYS A 69 -9.46 13.16 51.50
N VAL A 70 -8.22 13.15 51.00
CA VAL A 70 -7.11 12.33 51.54
C VAL A 70 -6.81 12.70 52.99
N ALA A 71 -6.70 13.99 53.31
CA ALA A 71 -6.45 14.46 54.67
C ALA A 71 -7.57 14.07 55.64
N VAL A 72 -8.83 14.22 55.21
CA VAL A 72 -10.01 13.83 56.00
C VAL A 72 -10.04 12.31 56.25
N ALA A 73 -9.72 11.49 55.25
CA ALA A 73 -9.67 10.03 55.39
C ALA A 73 -8.50 9.58 56.29
N ALA A 74 -7.32 10.18 56.14
CA ALA A 74 -6.16 9.91 57.00
C ALA A 74 -6.44 10.29 58.46
N ALA A 75 -7.06 11.45 58.70
CA ALA A 75 -7.44 11.89 60.03
C ALA A 75 -8.44 10.91 60.68
N ALA A 76 -9.41 10.39 59.91
CA ALA A 76 -10.35 9.39 60.39
C ALA A 76 -9.67 8.09 60.80
N LEU A 77 -8.72 7.59 60.01
CA LEU A 77 -7.95 6.37 60.31
C LEU A 77 -7.07 6.55 61.55
N VAL A 78 -6.36 7.68 61.65
CA VAL A 78 -5.48 8.01 62.77
C VAL A 78 -6.26 8.20 64.07
N ALA A 79 -7.44 8.83 64.01
CA ALA A 79 -8.31 9.02 65.17
C ALA A 79 -9.12 7.76 65.54
N GLY A 80 -9.42 6.90 64.55
CA GLY A 80 -10.25 5.70 64.74
C GLY A 80 -9.63 4.68 65.68
N TYR A 81 -8.32 4.44 65.58
CA TYR A 81 -7.61 3.50 66.45
C TYR A 81 -7.63 3.89 67.94
N PRO A 82 -7.18 5.09 68.36
CA PRO A 82 -7.25 5.49 69.75
C PRO A 82 -8.70 5.58 70.26
N ALA A 83 -9.67 6.00 69.43
CA ALA A 83 -11.09 6.00 69.80
C ALA A 83 -11.61 4.58 70.11
N ALA A 84 -11.24 3.58 69.30
CA ALA A 84 -11.58 2.18 69.55
C ALA A 84 -10.96 1.62 70.83
N VAL A 85 -9.72 2.02 71.15
CA VAL A 85 -9.05 1.62 72.41
C VAL A 85 -9.72 2.26 73.62
N VAL A 86 -10.06 3.55 73.55
CA VAL A 86 -10.76 4.29 74.63
C VAL A 86 -12.13 3.71 74.91
N ALA A 87 -12.86 3.29 73.87
CA ALA A 87 -14.18 2.67 74.00
C ALA A 87 -14.17 1.39 74.85
N THR A 88 -12.99 0.79 75.09
CA THR A 88 -12.83 -0.45 75.87
C THR A 88 -12.13 -0.24 77.21
N GLY A 89 -11.11 0.60 77.25
CA GLY A 89 -10.23 0.78 78.41
C GLY A 89 -10.33 2.13 79.12
N GLY A 90 -11.22 3.02 78.66
CA GLY A 90 -11.36 4.39 79.17
C GLY A 90 -10.22 5.33 78.75
N MET A 91 -10.30 6.60 79.13
CA MET A 91 -9.32 7.63 78.73
C MET A 91 -7.90 7.39 79.26
N GLY A 92 -7.72 6.60 80.32
CA GLY A 92 -6.41 6.24 80.88
C GLY A 92 -5.53 5.41 79.95
N ALA A 93 -6.11 4.73 78.96
CA ALA A 93 -5.37 3.90 78.00
C ALA A 93 -4.68 4.71 76.88
N LEU A 94 -5.09 5.96 76.65
CA LEU A 94 -4.54 6.85 75.61
C LEU A 94 -3.06 7.17 75.81
N GLY A 95 -2.62 7.27 77.07
CA GLY A 95 -1.24 7.61 77.42
C GLY A 95 -0.26 6.43 77.36
N SER A 96 -0.72 5.24 76.96
CA SER A 96 0.15 4.06 76.91
C SER A 96 1.08 4.08 75.69
N THR A 97 2.35 3.77 75.91
CA THR A 97 3.40 3.72 74.86
C THR A 97 2.99 2.90 73.61
N PRO A 98 2.33 1.74 73.74
CA PRO A 98 1.90 0.95 72.59
C PRO A 98 0.84 1.64 71.72
N VAL A 99 -0.08 2.40 72.33
CA VAL A 99 -1.15 3.12 71.61
C VAL A 99 -0.56 4.31 70.86
N ALA A 100 0.38 5.03 71.46
CA ALA A 100 1.09 6.13 70.81
C ALA A 100 1.90 5.64 69.59
N LEU A 101 2.69 4.56 69.74
CA LEU A 101 3.49 3.98 68.66
C LEU A 101 2.62 3.50 67.49
N ARG A 102 1.50 2.83 67.78
CA ARG A 102 0.59 2.29 66.76
C ARG A 102 -0.21 3.37 66.04
N THR A 103 -0.66 4.40 66.76
CA THR A 103 -1.28 5.58 66.15
C THR A 103 -0.29 6.31 65.24
N GLY A 104 0.96 6.47 65.70
CA GLY A 104 2.04 7.05 64.90
C GLY A 104 2.36 6.25 63.63
N LEU A 105 2.36 4.92 63.72
CA LEU A 105 2.55 4.03 62.57
C LEU A 105 1.43 4.18 61.53
N ILE A 106 0.16 4.27 61.96
CA ILE A 106 -0.97 4.52 61.05
C ILE A 106 -0.80 5.87 60.35
N ALA A 107 -0.43 6.92 61.09
CA ALA A 107 -0.22 8.25 60.51
C ALA A 107 0.89 8.25 59.45
N LEU A 108 2.04 7.64 59.75
CA LEU A 108 3.16 7.52 58.81
C LEU A 108 2.76 6.74 57.56
N PHE A 109 2.03 5.63 57.74
CA PHE A 109 1.57 4.81 56.63
C PHE A 109 0.55 5.54 55.75
N CYS A 110 -0.37 6.33 56.33
CA CYS A 110 -1.29 7.16 55.57
C CYS A 110 -0.55 8.19 54.69
N VAL A 111 0.52 8.80 55.19
CA VAL A 111 1.36 9.72 54.42
C VAL A 111 2.06 8.99 53.26
N ALA A 112 2.63 7.81 53.52
CA ALA A 112 3.30 7.00 52.49
C ALA A 112 2.32 6.59 51.37
N VAL A 113 1.11 6.14 51.73
CA VAL A 113 0.07 5.75 50.77
C VAL A 113 -0.47 6.96 49.99
N ALA A 114 -0.64 8.11 50.64
CA ALA A 114 -1.03 9.34 49.96
C ALA A 114 0.02 9.79 48.93
N PHE A 115 1.31 9.70 49.27
CA PHE A 115 2.40 9.98 48.36
C PHE A 115 2.40 9.03 47.16
N LEU A 116 2.29 7.71 47.41
CA LEU A 116 2.21 6.69 46.35
C LEU A 116 1.01 6.93 45.42
N GLY A 117 -0.15 7.26 45.99
CA GLY A 117 -1.36 7.57 45.22
C GLY A 117 -1.19 8.79 44.32
N SER A 118 -0.47 9.81 44.79
CA SER A 118 -0.19 11.03 44.00
C SER A 118 0.73 10.75 42.81
N GLU A 119 1.76 9.91 42.96
CA GLU A 119 2.61 9.49 41.85
C GLU A 119 1.84 8.63 40.83
N MET A 120 1.03 7.67 41.30
CA MET A 120 0.21 6.83 40.44
C MET A 120 -0.76 7.65 39.57
N GLN A 121 -1.32 8.75 40.11
CA GLN A 121 -2.16 9.67 39.34
C GLN A 121 -1.35 10.44 38.28
N GLY A 122 -0.10 10.81 38.59
CA GLY A 122 0.85 11.39 37.64
C GLY A 122 1.13 10.46 36.46
N PHE A 123 1.47 9.19 36.74
CA PHE A 123 1.69 8.17 35.71
C PHE A 123 0.44 7.90 34.88
N ARG A 124 -0.75 7.87 35.49
CA ARG A 124 -2.01 7.67 34.75
C ARG A 124 -2.32 8.83 33.79
N LYS A 125 -2.04 10.08 34.19
CA LYS A 125 -2.18 11.26 33.30
C LYS A 125 -1.17 11.20 32.14
N LEU A 126 0.06 10.78 32.41
CA LEU A 126 1.10 10.56 31.39
C LEU A 126 0.70 9.46 30.41
N ALA A 127 0.23 8.31 30.91
CA ALA A 127 -0.21 7.19 30.10
C ALA A 127 -1.41 7.55 29.19
N ILE A 128 -2.38 8.32 29.69
CA ILE A 128 -3.51 8.82 28.89
C ILE A 128 -3.03 9.80 27.81
N ARG A 129 -2.08 10.69 28.13
CA ARG A 129 -1.49 11.58 27.11
C ARG A 129 -0.76 10.80 26.03
N LEU A 130 0.13 9.87 26.42
CA LEU A 130 0.87 9.00 25.50
C LEU A 130 -0.08 8.20 24.61
N SER A 131 -1.11 7.57 25.18
CA SER A 131 -2.11 6.83 24.42
C SER A 131 -2.89 7.72 23.44
N SER A 132 -3.25 8.95 23.83
CA SER A 132 -3.94 9.87 22.91
C SER A 132 -3.05 10.48 21.82
N THR A 133 -1.73 10.53 22.04
CA THR A 133 -0.75 10.87 21.01
C THR A 133 -0.54 9.70 20.07
N LEU A 134 -0.33 8.49 20.60
CA LEU A 134 -0.17 7.26 19.83
C LEU A 134 -1.42 6.96 18.98
N ALA A 135 -2.62 7.14 19.54
CA ALA A 135 -3.87 6.92 18.81
C ALA A 135 -4.06 7.92 17.67
N ARG A 136 -3.68 9.19 17.86
CA ARG A 136 -3.66 10.19 16.78
C ARG A 136 -2.62 9.87 15.72
N GLU A 137 -1.51 9.28 16.11
CA GLU A 137 -0.45 8.89 15.19
C GLU A 137 -0.85 7.67 14.37
N ILE A 138 -1.52 6.68 14.98
CA ILE A 138 -2.11 5.50 14.33
C ILE A 138 -3.24 5.91 13.36
N ASP A 139 -4.21 6.74 13.78
CA ASP A 139 -5.29 7.22 12.89
C ASP A 139 -4.74 8.00 11.68
N ARG A 140 -3.65 8.76 11.89
CA ARG A 140 -2.96 9.47 10.80
C ARG A 140 -2.25 8.50 9.84
N VAL A 141 -1.54 7.50 10.35
CA VAL A 141 -0.92 6.45 9.51
C VAL A 141 -1.97 5.68 8.71
N GLU A 142 -3.12 5.33 9.30
CA GLU A 142 -4.20 4.65 8.57
C GLU A 142 -4.85 5.53 7.49
N SER A 143 -4.96 6.85 7.72
CA SER A 143 -5.43 7.79 6.71
C SER A 143 -4.45 7.90 5.53
N ASP A 144 -3.16 7.88 5.83
CA ASP A 144 -2.06 7.95 4.86
C ASP A 144 -2.00 6.69 3.97
N GLU A 145 -2.11 5.49 4.57
CA GLU A 145 -2.22 4.22 3.82
C GLU A 145 -3.48 4.15 2.95
N ARG A 146 -4.59 4.75 3.39
CA ARG A 146 -5.82 4.85 2.58
C ARG A 146 -5.66 5.72 1.34
N LEU A 147 -4.75 6.70 1.34
CA LEU A 147 -4.44 7.48 0.15
C LEU A 147 -3.57 6.65 -0.81
N ILE A 148 -2.52 6.00 -0.32
CA ILE A 148 -1.65 5.13 -1.14
C ILE A 148 -2.46 4.01 -1.81
N SER A 149 -3.35 3.33 -1.07
CA SER A 149 -4.15 2.22 -1.61
C SER A 149 -5.14 2.62 -2.72
N LYS A 150 -5.55 3.90 -2.78
CA LYS A 150 -6.42 4.39 -3.86
C LYS A 150 -5.67 4.61 -5.17
N PHE A 151 -4.40 4.98 -5.11
CA PHE A 151 -3.61 5.34 -6.30
C PHE A 151 -2.70 4.21 -6.79
N ALA A 152 -2.30 3.30 -5.90
CA ALA A 152 -1.44 2.16 -6.25
C ALA A 152 -1.96 1.31 -7.44
N PRO A 153 -3.27 1.04 -7.60
CA PRO A 153 -3.76 0.29 -8.76
C PRO A 153 -3.57 1.03 -10.09
N VAL A 154 -3.69 2.37 -10.09
CA VAL A 154 -3.55 3.19 -11.29
C VAL A 154 -2.10 3.29 -11.70
N VAL A 155 -1.21 3.58 -10.76
CA VAL A 155 0.24 3.75 -11.02
C VAL A 155 0.87 2.48 -11.59
N LYS A 156 0.43 1.29 -11.14
CA LYS A 156 0.92 0.00 -11.65
C LYS A 156 0.70 -0.22 -13.15
N VAL A 157 -0.32 0.41 -13.73
CA VAL A 157 -0.67 0.20 -15.15
C VAL A 157 0.07 1.18 -16.07
N LEU A 158 0.61 2.26 -15.50
CA LEU A 158 1.27 3.31 -16.26
C LEU A 158 2.64 2.86 -16.81
N SER A 159 3.03 3.48 -17.93
CA SER A 159 4.41 3.38 -18.41
C SER A 159 5.36 4.11 -17.46
N LEU A 160 6.67 3.84 -17.58
CA LEU A 160 7.66 4.54 -16.75
C LEU A 160 7.53 6.08 -16.82
N GLU A 161 7.32 6.63 -18.01
CA GLU A 161 7.11 8.08 -18.18
C GLU A 161 5.81 8.55 -17.52
N GLY A 162 4.75 7.73 -17.57
CA GLY A 162 3.49 8.02 -16.89
C GLY A 162 3.62 7.99 -15.37
N ILE A 163 4.37 7.02 -14.82
CA ILE A 163 4.66 6.93 -13.38
C ILE A 163 5.44 8.16 -12.93
N LEU A 164 6.50 8.52 -13.65
CA LEU A 164 7.33 9.68 -13.33
C LEU A 164 6.55 11.00 -13.47
N GLY A 165 5.69 11.13 -14.49
CA GLY A 165 4.88 12.32 -14.70
C GLY A 165 3.85 12.50 -13.59
N TRP A 166 3.14 11.42 -13.27
CA TRP A 166 2.20 11.41 -12.15
C TRP A 166 2.90 11.70 -10.82
N ALA A 167 4.10 11.15 -10.59
CA ALA A 167 4.87 11.38 -9.38
C ALA A 167 5.23 12.86 -9.20
N VAL A 168 5.62 13.53 -10.29
CA VAL A 168 5.93 14.97 -10.30
C VAL A 168 4.69 15.80 -9.99
N GLU A 169 3.57 15.54 -10.67
CA GLU A 169 2.31 16.27 -10.47
C GLU A 169 1.78 16.09 -9.04
N ALA A 170 1.85 14.86 -8.52
CA ALA A 170 1.50 14.56 -7.15
C ALA A 170 2.43 15.26 -6.15
N ALA A 171 3.74 15.30 -6.41
CA ALA A 171 4.71 15.99 -5.56
C ALA A 171 4.50 17.51 -5.56
N HIS A 172 4.19 18.10 -6.73
CA HIS A 172 3.87 19.51 -6.88
C HIS A 172 2.62 19.86 -6.06
N THR A 173 1.57 19.06 -6.20
CA THR A 173 0.28 19.27 -5.52
C THR A 173 0.36 19.05 -4.01
N VAL A 174 1.00 17.96 -3.57
CA VAL A 174 1.09 17.58 -2.14
C VAL A 174 2.15 18.38 -1.40
N GLY A 175 3.27 18.69 -2.06
CA GLY A 175 4.30 19.55 -1.50
C GLY A 175 3.87 21.02 -1.46
N GLY A 176 2.92 21.43 -2.29
CA GLY A 176 2.39 22.80 -2.33
C GLY A 176 3.42 23.85 -2.75
N GLY A 177 4.55 23.43 -3.33
CA GLY A 177 5.62 24.31 -3.76
C GLY A 177 5.71 24.38 -5.28
N PRO A 178 6.22 25.50 -5.83
CA PRO A 178 6.21 25.83 -7.26
C PRO A 178 7.25 25.06 -8.10
N TYR A 179 7.95 24.10 -7.53
CA TYR A 179 8.93 23.25 -8.21
C TYR A 179 8.84 21.82 -7.69
N ALA A 180 8.65 20.88 -8.62
CA ALA A 180 8.70 19.45 -8.37
C ALA A 180 9.45 18.74 -9.50
N HIS A 181 10.35 17.83 -9.14
CA HIS A 181 11.20 17.15 -10.11
C HIS A 181 11.45 15.73 -9.63
N VAL A 182 11.17 14.74 -10.47
CA VAL A 182 11.51 13.35 -10.20
C VAL A 182 12.63 12.90 -11.12
N ALA A 183 13.70 12.38 -10.50
CA ALA A 183 14.84 11.83 -11.21
C ALA A 183 14.98 10.34 -10.91
N ALA A 184 14.96 9.54 -11.96
CA ALA A 184 15.22 8.10 -11.97
C ALA A 184 16.69 7.83 -12.31
N LEU A 185 17.37 7.05 -11.47
CA LEU A 185 18.76 6.64 -11.61
C LEU A 185 18.84 5.11 -11.51
N LYS A 186 19.03 4.42 -12.63
CA LYS A 186 19.30 2.97 -12.64
C LYS A 186 20.48 2.64 -13.56
N GLY A 187 21.61 2.27 -12.95
CA GLY A 187 22.87 2.08 -13.66
C GLY A 187 23.30 3.34 -14.42
N ASN A 188 23.52 3.22 -15.73
CA ASN A 188 23.88 4.36 -16.59
C ASN A 188 22.68 5.10 -17.21
N ASN A 189 21.46 4.62 -16.98
CA ASN A 189 20.26 5.26 -17.52
C ASN A 189 19.69 6.23 -16.49
N HIS A 190 19.52 7.47 -16.91
CA HIS A 190 18.80 8.49 -16.16
C HIS A 190 17.56 8.93 -16.94
N ARG A 191 16.45 9.13 -16.23
CA ARG A 191 15.23 9.72 -16.78
C ARG A 191 14.69 10.71 -15.77
N THR A 192 14.29 11.87 -16.23
CA THR A 192 13.85 12.94 -15.35
C THR A 192 12.62 13.62 -15.91
N ILE A 193 11.65 13.92 -15.05
CA ILE A 193 10.49 14.74 -15.38
C ILE A 193 10.41 15.88 -14.36
N LEU A 194 10.09 17.07 -14.84
CA LEU A 194 10.10 18.32 -14.08
C LEU A 194 8.80 19.07 -14.35
N GLU A 195 8.22 19.62 -13.29
CA GLU A 195 7.09 20.54 -13.31
C GLU A 195 7.41 21.73 -12.41
N ALA A 196 7.16 22.93 -12.92
CA ALA A 196 7.42 24.15 -12.19
C ALA A 196 6.53 25.29 -12.68
N ASP A 197 6.16 26.18 -11.76
CA ASP A 197 5.41 27.41 -12.05
C ASP A 197 6.31 28.55 -12.56
N PHE A 198 7.61 28.29 -12.72
CA PHE A 198 8.61 29.27 -13.15
C PHE A 198 9.01 29.11 -14.62
N ASP A 199 9.27 30.23 -15.29
CA ASP A 199 9.75 30.26 -16.67
C ASP A 199 11.14 29.62 -16.84
N VAL A 200 11.99 29.69 -15.80
CA VAL A 200 13.33 29.10 -15.77
C VAL A 200 13.52 28.39 -14.44
N CYS A 201 13.81 27.10 -14.49
CA CYS A 201 14.00 26.26 -13.32
C CYS A 201 15.21 25.31 -13.52
N PRO A 202 15.87 24.89 -12.43
CA PRO A 202 17.02 24.01 -12.53
C PRO A 202 16.61 22.61 -13.01
N SER A 203 17.21 22.16 -14.10
CA SER A 203 17.05 20.79 -14.57
C SER A 203 18.01 19.82 -13.88
N TRP A 204 17.94 18.54 -14.25
CA TRP A 204 18.86 17.50 -13.78
C TRP A 204 20.34 17.85 -14.00
N TRP A 205 20.65 18.69 -14.99
CA TRP A 205 22.02 19.08 -15.29
C TRP A 205 22.59 20.12 -14.32
N HIS A 206 21.77 20.71 -13.45
CA HIS A 206 22.25 21.64 -12.44
C HIS A 206 23.04 20.88 -11.35
N PRO A 207 24.29 21.25 -11.04
CA PRO A 207 25.14 20.49 -10.11
C PRO A 207 24.53 20.28 -8.72
N SER A 208 23.79 21.28 -8.21
CA SER A 208 23.13 21.19 -6.91
C SER A 208 21.95 20.21 -6.92
N ILE A 209 21.22 20.11 -8.03
CA ILE A 209 20.16 19.10 -8.19
C ILE A 209 20.76 17.70 -8.25
N GLN A 210 21.84 17.51 -9.01
CA GLN A 210 22.55 16.23 -9.05
C GLN A 210 23.05 15.82 -7.67
N ARG A 211 23.63 16.76 -6.92
CA ARG A 211 24.09 16.51 -5.55
C ARG A 211 22.94 16.05 -4.66
N LEU A 212 21.82 16.75 -4.67
CA LEU A 212 20.64 16.41 -3.86
C LEU A 212 20.15 14.99 -4.13
N VAL A 213 20.00 14.63 -5.40
CA VAL A 213 19.53 13.28 -5.76
C VAL A 213 20.55 12.23 -5.39
N LEU A 214 21.83 12.39 -5.79
CA LEU A 214 22.85 11.40 -5.49
C LEU A 214 23.05 11.21 -3.98
N GLN A 215 22.97 12.29 -3.20
CA GLN A 215 23.08 12.23 -1.75
C GLN A 215 21.87 11.52 -1.15
N SER A 216 20.65 11.88 -1.56
CA SER A 216 19.42 11.24 -1.06
C SER A 216 19.38 9.75 -1.42
N CYS A 217 19.74 9.39 -2.64
CA CYS A 217 19.82 7.99 -3.07
C CYS A 217 20.87 7.20 -2.28
N ARG A 218 22.05 7.79 -2.02
CA ARG A 218 23.15 7.12 -1.29
C ARG A 218 22.85 6.96 0.20
N GLU A 219 22.24 7.97 0.82
CA GLU A 219 21.94 7.97 2.25
C GLU A 219 20.64 7.20 2.55
N GLY A 220 19.78 7.03 1.55
CA GLY A 220 18.47 6.38 1.72
C GLY A 220 17.50 7.20 2.57
N ASP A 221 17.80 8.49 2.79
CA ASP A 221 16.98 9.41 3.58
C ASP A 221 16.81 10.77 2.87
N THR A 222 15.98 11.62 3.46
CA THR A 222 15.65 12.94 2.96
C THR A 222 16.80 13.92 3.15
N VAL A 223 17.16 14.62 2.07
CA VAL A 223 18.23 15.61 2.04
C VAL A 223 17.63 16.98 1.77
N ARG A 224 18.08 17.99 2.51
CA ARG A 224 17.65 19.39 2.34
C ARG A 224 18.80 20.24 1.83
N SER A 225 18.49 21.28 1.08
CA SER A 225 19.44 22.32 0.67
C SER A 225 18.87 23.71 0.94
N GLU A 226 19.68 24.53 1.60
CA GLU A 226 19.42 25.97 1.80
C GLU A 226 19.95 26.82 0.64
N GLU A 227 20.54 26.20 -0.39
CA GLU A 227 21.05 26.90 -1.57
C GLU A 227 19.90 27.47 -2.41
N GLU A 228 19.97 28.76 -2.74
CA GLU A 228 19.10 29.41 -3.72
C GLU A 228 19.57 29.08 -5.15
N ILE A 229 18.70 28.50 -5.96
CA ILE A 229 18.99 28.13 -7.35
C ILE A 229 17.95 28.77 -8.25
N HIS A 230 18.39 29.67 -9.14
CA HIS A 230 17.51 30.38 -10.07
C HIS A 230 16.31 31.09 -9.38
N GLY A 231 16.50 31.62 -8.16
CA GLY A 231 15.43 32.28 -7.40
C GLY A 231 14.51 31.33 -6.63
N ILE A 232 14.83 30.04 -6.60
CA ILE A 232 14.10 29.00 -5.86
C ILE A 232 14.93 28.62 -4.64
N GLU A 233 14.32 28.64 -3.46
CA GLU A 233 14.94 28.25 -2.19
C GLU A 233 14.25 27.02 -1.59
N GLY A 234 14.81 26.46 -0.52
CA GLY A 234 14.14 25.43 0.28
C GLY A 234 14.02 24.09 -0.44
N PHE A 235 15.07 23.62 -1.11
CA PHE A 235 15.01 22.33 -1.79
C PHE A 235 15.02 21.17 -0.82
N MET A 236 14.21 20.15 -1.11
CA MET A 236 14.18 18.89 -0.38
C MET A 236 14.12 17.73 -1.38
N ALA A 237 14.98 16.73 -1.19
CA ALA A 237 15.04 15.52 -2.00
C ALA A 237 14.71 14.29 -1.14
N ILE A 238 13.80 13.46 -1.63
CA ILE A 238 13.28 12.26 -0.98
C ILE A 238 13.61 11.06 -1.87
N PRO A 239 14.20 9.98 -1.34
CA PRO A 239 14.63 8.85 -2.15
C PRO A 239 13.42 8.04 -2.65
N LEU A 240 13.55 7.46 -3.84
CA LEU A 240 12.59 6.56 -4.46
C LEU A 240 13.18 5.15 -4.58
N GLY A 241 12.40 4.11 -4.24
CA GLY A 241 12.79 2.70 -4.37
C GLY A 241 12.53 1.89 -3.09
N THR A 242 12.36 0.58 -3.24
CA THR A 242 12.00 -0.32 -2.13
C THR A 242 13.23 -0.94 -1.42
N ASP A 243 14.36 -1.08 -2.11
CA ASP A 243 15.58 -1.71 -1.58
C ASP A 243 16.40 -0.80 -0.64
N GLU A 244 17.10 -1.40 0.33
CA GLU A 244 18.03 -0.71 1.26
C GLU A 244 19.39 -0.37 0.61
N ASP A 245 19.82 -1.09 -0.44
CA ASP A 245 21.19 -0.99 -0.97
C ASP A 245 21.36 -0.03 -2.18
N GLU A 246 20.36 0.10 -3.06
CA GLU A 246 20.42 1.04 -4.21
C GLU A 246 19.05 1.65 -4.50
N LYS A 247 18.90 2.95 -4.23
CA LYS A 247 17.66 3.68 -4.51
C LYS A 247 17.51 3.93 -6.00
N TRP A 248 16.29 3.77 -6.50
CA TRP A 248 15.89 3.93 -7.90
C TRP A 248 15.96 5.38 -8.38
N GLY A 249 16.00 6.35 -7.48
CA GLY A 249 16.00 7.77 -7.81
C GLY A 249 15.69 8.66 -6.63
N ALA A 250 15.37 9.92 -6.89
CA ALA A 250 14.82 10.83 -5.89
C ALA A 250 13.77 11.78 -6.48
N MET A 251 12.83 12.15 -5.62
CA MET A 251 11.83 13.18 -5.83
C MET A 251 12.28 14.45 -5.12
N ILE A 252 12.38 15.55 -5.86
CA ILE A 252 12.86 16.84 -5.41
C ILE A 252 11.69 17.81 -5.43
N VAL A 253 11.55 18.60 -4.38
CA VAL A 253 10.62 19.73 -4.31
C VAL A 253 11.38 20.99 -3.91
N GLY A 254 10.89 22.17 -4.29
CA GLY A 254 11.54 23.45 -4.02
C GLY A 254 10.59 24.65 -4.12
N GLY A 255 11.00 25.78 -3.54
CA GLY A 255 10.28 27.05 -3.57
C GLY A 255 9.23 27.20 -2.46
N SER A 256 9.29 26.37 -1.41
CA SER A 256 8.41 26.44 -0.24
C SER A 256 9.15 26.00 1.04
N GLU A 257 8.56 26.31 2.21
CA GLU A 257 9.04 25.78 3.49
C GLU A 257 8.39 24.41 3.75
N TYR A 258 9.16 23.34 3.57
CA TYR A 258 8.67 21.98 3.78
C TYR A 258 8.85 21.53 5.24
N GLY A 259 7.74 21.53 5.99
CA GLY A 259 7.66 21.04 7.34
C GLY A 259 7.60 19.51 7.45
N ALA A 260 7.35 19.03 8.66
CA ALA A 260 7.27 17.59 8.94
C ALA A 260 6.02 16.94 8.32
N GLU A 261 4.95 17.70 8.08
CA GLU A 261 3.72 17.17 7.47
C GLU A 261 3.93 16.94 5.96
N GLU A 262 4.54 17.91 5.26
CA GLU A 262 4.87 17.81 3.83
C GLU A 262 5.92 16.72 3.56
N GLU A 263 6.99 16.67 4.36
CA GLU A 263 8.01 15.61 4.25
C GLU A 263 7.38 14.22 4.39
N ARG A 264 6.50 14.04 5.38
CA ARG A 264 5.83 12.76 5.60
C ARG A 264 4.91 12.38 4.42
N ALA A 265 4.10 13.32 3.93
CA ALA A 265 3.21 13.08 2.80
C ALA A 265 4.00 12.70 1.53
N LEU A 266 5.12 13.38 1.28
CA LEU A 266 6.00 13.07 0.15
C LEU A 266 6.75 11.74 0.33
N LYS A 267 7.18 11.36 1.54
CA LYS A 267 7.73 10.03 1.85
C LYS A 267 6.71 8.92 1.57
N LEU A 268 5.44 9.15 1.88
CA LEU A 268 4.35 8.21 1.59
C LEU A 268 4.11 8.05 0.09
N LEU A 269 4.10 9.15 -0.66
CA LEU A 269 4.06 9.10 -2.13
C LEU A 269 5.25 8.32 -2.69
N ALA A 270 6.47 8.61 -2.23
CA ALA A 270 7.68 7.91 -2.63
C ALA A 270 7.59 6.39 -2.37
N GLY A 271 7.12 5.99 -1.18
CA GLY A 271 6.92 4.59 -0.83
C GLY A 271 5.83 3.90 -1.66
N GLY A 272 4.75 4.61 -2.00
CA GLY A 272 3.67 4.07 -2.84
C GLY A 272 4.07 3.85 -4.31
N ILE A 273 5.00 4.66 -4.83
CA ILE A 273 5.44 4.61 -6.22
C ILE A 273 6.62 3.64 -6.42
N GLY A 274 7.44 3.43 -5.37
CA GLY A 274 8.64 2.57 -5.41
C GLY A 274 8.44 1.23 -6.14
N PRO A 275 7.44 0.40 -5.74
CA PRO A 275 7.20 -0.89 -6.40
C PRO A 275 6.89 -0.76 -7.90
N ALA A 276 6.11 0.26 -8.29
CA ALA A 276 5.75 0.46 -9.69
C ALA A 276 6.96 0.89 -10.55
N LEU A 277 7.92 1.61 -9.99
CA LEU A 277 9.17 1.97 -10.67
C LEU A 277 10.08 0.75 -10.88
N GLU A 278 10.07 -0.20 -9.94
CA GLU A 278 10.78 -1.46 -10.09
C GLU A 278 10.14 -2.33 -11.18
N ASP A 279 8.81 -2.48 -11.15
CA ASP A 279 8.05 -3.20 -12.16
C ASP A 279 8.21 -2.59 -13.58
N ALA A 280 8.42 -1.28 -13.67
CA ALA A 280 8.59 -0.57 -14.94
C ALA A 280 9.84 -0.99 -15.73
N GLU A 281 10.80 -1.71 -15.14
CA GLU A 281 11.91 -2.30 -15.91
C GLU A 281 11.42 -3.44 -16.82
N ASP A 282 10.58 -4.32 -16.28
CA ASP A 282 10.02 -5.46 -17.01
C ASP A 282 8.81 -5.03 -17.86
N ALA A 283 8.12 -3.96 -17.44
CA ALA A 283 6.96 -3.38 -18.10
C ALA A 283 7.17 -1.90 -18.51
N PRO A 284 8.14 -1.57 -19.39
CA PRO A 284 8.49 -0.18 -19.68
C PRO A 284 7.36 0.64 -20.32
N GLY A 285 6.39 0.00 -20.98
CA GLY A 285 5.18 0.61 -21.53
C GLY A 285 3.95 0.50 -20.62
N GLY A 286 4.09 -0.09 -19.44
CA GLY A 286 3.03 -0.33 -18.47
C GLY A 286 2.48 -1.76 -18.50
N LEU A 287 1.53 -2.02 -17.60
CA LEU A 287 0.82 -3.29 -17.45
C LEU A 287 -0.55 -3.26 -18.13
N ASP A 288 -1.11 -4.43 -18.39
CA ASP A 288 -2.49 -4.64 -18.79
C ASP A 288 -3.41 -4.70 -17.56
N GLN A 289 -4.54 -3.99 -17.61
CA GLN A 289 -5.45 -3.84 -16.46
C GLN A 289 -6.13 -5.15 -16.05
N LEU A 290 -6.37 -6.06 -17.00
CA LEU A 290 -7.10 -7.30 -16.75
C LEU A 290 -6.18 -8.39 -16.19
N THR A 291 -5.02 -8.56 -16.82
CA THR A 291 -4.12 -9.69 -16.58
C THR A 291 -2.96 -9.36 -15.65
N GLY A 292 -2.61 -8.06 -15.51
CA GLY A 292 -1.43 -7.63 -14.76
C GLY A 292 -0.11 -7.92 -15.47
N LEU A 293 -0.14 -8.46 -16.70
CA LEU A 293 1.06 -8.67 -17.50
C LEU A 293 1.52 -7.37 -18.18
N PRO A 294 2.80 -7.22 -18.52
CA PRO A 294 3.28 -6.16 -19.40
C PRO A 294 2.45 -6.05 -20.69
N ASN A 295 2.02 -4.84 -21.02
CA ASN A 295 1.12 -4.59 -22.16
C ASN A 295 1.84 -4.61 -23.52
N ARG A 296 1.07 -4.40 -24.60
CA ARG A 296 1.59 -4.34 -25.98
C ARG A 296 2.71 -3.31 -26.17
N ALA A 297 2.63 -2.15 -25.51
CA ALA A 297 3.66 -1.12 -25.59
C ALA A 297 4.96 -1.58 -24.91
N SER A 298 4.85 -2.26 -23.77
CA SER A 298 5.99 -2.90 -23.09
C SER A 298 6.67 -3.93 -23.98
N LEU A 299 5.91 -4.79 -24.66
CA LEU A 299 6.45 -5.77 -25.60
C LEU A 299 7.30 -5.13 -26.70
N HIS A 300 6.79 -4.08 -27.35
CA HIS A 300 7.52 -3.38 -28.42
C HIS A 300 8.85 -2.80 -27.91
N ARG A 301 8.81 -2.14 -26.74
CA ARG A 301 10.01 -1.55 -26.12
C ARG A 301 11.04 -2.62 -25.74
N VAL A 302 10.60 -3.75 -25.18
CA VAL A 302 11.47 -4.87 -24.81
C VAL A 302 12.08 -5.54 -26.05
N LEU A 303 11.28 -5.85 -27.07
CA LEU A 303 11.78 -6.44 -28.31
C LEU A 303 12.79 -5.54 -29.01
N ARG A 304 12.49 -4.24 -29.13
CA ARG A 304 13.43 -3.25 -29.70
C ARG A 304 14.75 -3.25 -28.94
N ARG A 305 14.71 -3.28 -27.60
CA ARG A 305 15.90 -3.34 -26.75
C ARG A 305 16.69 -4.63 -26.96
N GLU A 306 16.07 -5.80 -26.89
CA GLU A 306 16.77 -7.08 -27.02
C GLU A 306 17.35 -7.29 -28.44
N LEU A 307 16.62 -6.88 -29.48
CA LEU A 307 17.10 -6.93 -30.87
C LEU A 307 18.26 -5.96 -31.11
N SER A 308 18.29 -4.80 -30.43
CA SER A 308 19.42 -3.86 -30.53
C SER A 308 20.73 -4.43 -29.97
N TYR A 309 20.64 -5.36 -29.02
CA TYR A 309 21.81 -6.08 -28.49
C TYR A 309 22.28 -7.23 -29.40
N GLY A 310 21.53 -7.57 -30.46
CA GLY A 310 21.86 -8.67 -31.35
C GLY A 310 21.84 -10.03 -30.67
N ARG A 311 21.02 -10.20 -29.62
CA ARG A 311 20.92 -11.47 -28.90
C ARG A 311 19.90 -12.37 -29.59
N PRO A 312 20.22 -13.65 -29.84
CA PRO A 312 19.24 -14.58 -30.39
C PRO A 312 18.11 -14.75 -29.38
N LEU A 313 16.88 -14.67 -29.86
CA LEU A 313 15.66 -14.76 -29.08
C LEU A 313 14.57 -15.54 -29.84
N THR A 314 13.69 -16.17 -29.07
CA THR A 314 12.50 -16.86 -29.57
C THR A 314 11.28 -16.09 -29.11
N VAL A 315 10.43 -15.67 -30.04
CA VAL A 315 9.16 -15.01 -29.75
C VAL A 315 8.04 -15.99 -30.00
N LEU A 316 7.27 -16.32 -28.97
CA LEU A 316 6.09 -17.17 -29.04
C LEU A 316 4.84 -16.29 -28.94
N ALA A 317 3.90 -16.44 -29.86
CA ALA A 317 2.56 -15.87 -29.76
C ALA A 317 1.57 -16.99 -29.44
N MET A 318 0.68 -16.77 -28.49
CA MET A 318 -0.32 -17.76 -28.09
C MET A 318 -1.70 -17.13 -27.98
N GLN A 319 -2.73 -17.92 -28.29
CA GLN A 319 -4.11 -17.57 -28.05
C GLN A 319 -4.84 -18.81 -27.49
N PRO A 320 -5.55 -18.72 -26.36
CA PRO A 320 -6.37 -19.81 -25.89
C PRO A 320 -7.51 -20.07 -26.89
N THR A 321 -7.84 -21.33 -27.11
CA THR A 321 -8.83 -21.79 -28.10
C THR A 321 -9.98 -22.52 -27.40
N GLY A 322 -11.19 -22.37 -27.91
CA GLY A 322 -12.40 -23.01 -27.36
C GLY A 322 -13.31 -22.08 -26.55
N PHE A 323 -13.15 -20.76 -26.70
CA PHE A 323 -14.11 -19.78 -26.20
C PHE A 323 -15.36 -19.73 -27.10
N ASP A 324 -16.55 -19.73 -26.48
CA ASP A 324 -17.76 -19.23 -27.12
C ASP A 324 -17.87 -17.72 -26.85
N ASP A 325 -18.00 -16.90 -27.90
CA ASP A 325 -18.14 -15.42 -27.86
C ASP A 325 -19.28 -14.89 -26.96
N SER A 326 -20.16 -15.79 -26.50
CA SER A 326 -21.36 -15.45 -25.74
C SER A 326 -21.11 -15.14 -24.25
N ASP A 327 -19.90 -15.36 -23.73
CA ASP A 327 -19.64 -15.35 -22.29
C ASP A 327 -18.43 -14.47 -21.88
N LEU A 328 -18.50 -13.17 -22.22
CA LEU A 328 -17.45 -12.17 -21.92
C LEU A 328 -16.98 -12.16 -20.45
N ALA A 329 -17.88 -12.41 -19.50
CA ALA A 329 -17.55 -12.42 -18.07
C ALA A 329 -16.69 -13.64 -17.68
N SER A 330 -16.96 -14.79 -18.30
CA SER A 330 -16.20 -16.04 -18.11
C SER A 330 -14.83 -15.97 -18.81
N GLY A 331 -14.77 -15.32 -19.97
CA GLY A 331 -13.53 -15.08 -20.73
C GLY A 331 -12.53 -14.21 -19.97
N GLY A 332 -12.99 -13.07 -19.41
CA GLY A 332 -12.13 -12.18 -18.63
C GLY A 332 -11.48 -12.85 -17.40
N ALA A 333 -12.26 -13.67 -16.67
CA ALA A 333 -11.75 -14.39 -15.50
C ALA A 333 -10.69 -15.45 -15.87
N LEU A 334 -10.83 -16.12 -17.02
CA LEU A 334 -9.82 -17.06 -17.50
C LEU A 334 -8.54 -16.33 -17.93
N LEU A 335 -8.67 -15.24 -18.68
CA LEU A 335 -7.52 -14.41 -19.08
C LEU A 335 -6.72 -13.92 -17.87
N GLN A 336 -7.40 -13.54 -16.78
CA GLN A 336 -6.76 -13.14 -15.53
C GLN A 336 -5.98 -14.31 -14.87
N ARG A 337 -6.55 -15.52 -14.83
CA ARG A 337 -5.85 -16.72 -14.30
C ARG A 337 -4.64 -17.10 -15.14
N ILE A 338 -4.78 -17.06 -16.47
CA ILE A 338 -3.65 -17.28 -17.41
C ILE A 338 -2.58 -16.22 -17.16
N GLY A 339 -2.97 -14.95 -17.03
CA GLY A 339 -2.06 -13.85 -16.71
C GLY A 339 -1.24 -14.12 -15.45
N GLN A 340 -1.91 -14.45 -14.35
CA GLN A 340 -1.26 -14.78 -13.07
C GLN A 340 -0.26 -15.94 -13.20
N ARG A 341 -0.62 -17.02 -13.92
CA ARG A 341 0.28 -18.15 -14.14
C ARG A 341 1.50 -17.82 -14.99
N LEU A 342 1.34 -16.94 -15.98
CA LEU A 342 2.44 -16.51 -16.81
C LEU A 342 3.40 -15.59 -16.05
N THR A 343 2.89 -14.77 -15.11
CA THR A 343 3.70 -13.94 -14.21
C THR A 343 4.58 -14.79 -13.27
N ASP A 344 4.06 -15.89 -12.73
CA ASP A 344 4.83 -16.80 -11.86
C ASP A 344 5.93 -17.58 -12.61
N GLY A 345 5.89 -17.57 -13.94
CA GLY A 345 6.85 -18.24 -14.81
C GLY A 345 8.18 -17.48 -14.88
N ARG A 346 9.28 -18.20 -15.12
CA ARG A 346 10.60 -17.60 -15.43
C ARG A 346 10.69 -16.95 -16.83
N GLN A 347 9.58 -16.85 -17.55
CA GLN A 347 9.51 -16.43 -18.94
C GLN A 347 8.91 -15.02 -19.00
N ARG A 348 9.44 -14.14 -19.86
CA ARG A 348 8.86 -12.79 -20.02
C ARG A 348 7.61 -12.88 -20.90
N ALA A 349 6.44 -12.80 -20.27
CA ALA A 349 5.13 -12.85 -20.91
C ALA A 349 4.50 -11.46 -21.01
N PHE A 350 3.75 -11.23 -22.08
CA PHE A 350 3.15 -9.96 -22.43
C PHE A 350 1.72 -10.17 -22.88
N ARG A 351 0.86 -9.22 -22.56
CA ARG A 351 -0.47 -9.11 -23.16
C ARG A 351 -0.38 -8.32 -24.46
N TYR A 352 -0.74 -8.93 -25.58
CA TYR A 352 -0.63 -8.29 -26.91
C TYR A 352 -1.98 -7.84 -27.46
N GLY A 353 -2.98 -8.73 -27.46
CA GLY A 353 -4.31 -8.50 -28.02
C GLY A 353 -5.42 -8.82 -27.01
N GLU A 354 -6.67 -8.89 -27.49
CA GLU A 354 -7.85 -9.18 -26.66
C GLU A 354 -7.86 -10.60 -26.10
N GLU A 355 -7.15 -11.54 -26.73
CA GLU A 355 -6.98 -12.91 -26.23
C GLU A 355 -5.54 -13.41 -26.42
N GLU A 356 -4.70 -12.59 -27.04
CA GLU A 356 -3.36 -12.98 -27.45
C GLU A 356 -2.32 -12.61 -26.40
N PHE A 357 -1.46 -13.57 -26.10
CA PHE A 357 -0.29 -13.39 -25.24
C PHE A 357 0.98 -13.64 -26.05
N VAL A 358 2.05 -12.94 -25.71
CA VAL A 358 3.36 -13.12 -26.34
C VAL A 358 4.38 -13.44 -25.26
N VAL A 359 5.23 -14.43 -25.52
CA VAL A 359 6.30 -14.84 -24.61
C VAL A 359 7.64 -14.72 -25.31
N VAL A 360 8.60 -14.07 -24.66
CA VAL A 360 9.95 -13.86 -25.20
C VAL A 360 10.96 -14.68 -24.41
N LEU A 361 11.71 -15.52 -25.11
CA LEU A 361 12.74 -16.39 -24.55
C LEU A 361 14.11 -16.06 -25.12
N SER A 362 15.14 -16.15 -24.29
CA SER A 362 16.53 -16.02 -24.72
C SER A 362 17.02 -17.27 -25.46
N GLY A 363 17.78 -17.05 -26.53
CA GLY A 363 18.35 -18.07 -27.38
C GLY A 363 17.42 -18.51 -28.52
N SER A 364 18.00 -19.23 -29.47
CA SER A 364 17.30 -19.89 -30.58
C SER A 364 17.46 -21.40 -30.45
N GLY A 365 16.41 -22.15 -30.80
CA GLY A 365 16.43 -23.62 -30.74
C GLY A 365 15.03 -24.23 -30.81
N GLU A 366 14.77 -25.00 -31.86
CA GLU A 366 13.46 -25.59 -32.14
C GLU A 366 12.95 -26.50 -31.01
N GLY A 367 13.82 -27.36 -30.45
CA GLY A 367 13.44 -28.21 -29.33
C GLY A 367 13.02 -27.42 -28.09
N ARG A 368 13.73 -26.31 -27.77
CA ARG A 368 13.40 -25.44 -26.64
C ARG A 368 12.10 -24.66 -26.89
N ALA A 369 11.92 -24.14 -28.10
CA ALA A 369 10.70 -23.42 -28.50
C ALA A 369 9.47 -24.33 -28.44
N ARG A 370 9.59 -25.56 -28.97
CA ARG A 370 8.51 -26.55 -28.93
C ARG A 370 8.18 -26.99 -27.51
N GLN A 371 9.19 -27.22 -26.67
CA GLN A 371 9.00 -27.52 -25.25
C GLN A 371 8.24 -26.39 -24.55
N ALA A 372 8.65 -25.13 -24.77
CA ALA A 372 7.99 -23.97 -24.20
C ALA A 372 6.53 -23.85 -24.68
N ALA A 373 6.27 -24.05 -25.97
CA ALA A 373 4.91 -24.06 -26.52
C ALA A 373 4.01 -25.12 -25.86
N LEU A 374 4.53 -26.35 -25.67
CA LEU A 374 3.81 -27.41 -24.96
C LEU A 374 3.56 -27.06 -23.49
N THR A 375 4.53 -26.45 -22.80
CA THR A 375 4.34 -25.97 -21.43
C THR A 375 3.25 -24.88 -21.36
N LEU A 376 3.22 -23.93 -22.29
CA LEU A 376 2.19 -22.89 -22.35
C LEU A 376 0.79 -23.50 -22.58
N GLN A 377 0.66 -24.47 -23.50
CA GLN A 377 -0.59 -25.20 -23.70
C GLN A 377 -1.05 -25.92 -22.42
N GLN A 378 -0.13 -26.58 -21.72
CA GLN A 378 -0.44 -27.27 -20.48
C GLN A 378 -0.92 -26.30 -19.39
N GLN A 379 -0.21 -25.18 -19.21
CA GLN A 379 -0.59 -24.15 -18.24
C GLN A 379 -1.99 -23.58 -18.51
N VAL A 380 -2.33 -23.32 -19.77
CA VAL A 380 -3.68 -22.86 -20.14
C VAL A 380 -4.72 -23.92 -19.84
N SER A 381 -4.45 -25.18 -20.20
CA SER A 381 -5.39 -26.29 -19.98
C SER A 381 -5.67 -26.53 -18.49
N GLU A 382 -4.67 -26.39 -17.64
CA GLU A 382 -4.80 -26.51 -16.18
C GLU A 382 -5.68 -25.38 -15.59
N GLU A 383 -5.58 -24.15 -16.10
CA GLU A 383 -6.35 -22.99 -15.60
C GLU A 383 -7.76 -22.84 -16.19
N ALA A 384 -7.96 -23.35 -17.41
CA ALA A 384 -9.25 -23.31 -18.10
C ALA A 384 -10.22 -24.40 -17.62
N GLY A 385 -9.70 -25.53 -17.12
CA GLY A 385 -10.53 -26.68 -16.78
C GLY A 385 -11.26 -27.24 -18.02
N ARG A 386 -12.51 -27.68 -17.84
CA ARG A 386 -13.41 -28.07 -18.95
C ARG A 386 -14.54 -27.06 -19.08
N GLN A 387 -14.73 -26.52 -20.28
CA GLN A 387 -15.92 -25.74 -20.64
C GLN A 387 -16.69 -26.54 -21.69
N ASN A 388 -17.98 -26.83 -21.45
CA ASN A 388 -18.84 -27.60 -22.34
C ASN A 388 -18.24 -28.94 -22.86
N ASP A 389 -17.57 -29.71 -21.98
CA ASP A 389 -16.91 -30.99 -22.29
C ASP A 389 -15.79 -30.98 -23.36
N LEU A 390 -15.42 -29.81 -23.88
CA LEU A 390 -14.25 -29.63 -24.74
C LEU A 390 -13.04 -29.21 -23.90
N PRO A 391 -11.85 -29.83 -24.10
CA PRO A 391 -10.63 -29.36 -23.46
C PRO A 391 -10.24 -28.00 -24.06
N LEU A 392 -10.32 -26.94 -23.26
CA LEU A 392 -9.70 -25.68 -23.63
C LEU A 392 -8.19 -25.88 -23.69
N THR A 393 -7.61 -25.48 -24.81
CA THR A 393 -6.17 -25.53 -25.09
C THR A 393 -5.74 -24.16 -25.62
N ALA A 394 -4.52 -24.06 -26.15
CA ALA A 394 -4.05 -22.86 -26.81
C ALA A 394 -3.41 -23.19 -28.15
N ALA A 395 -3.58 -22.30 -29.12
CA ALA A 395 -2.71 -22.25 -30.29
C ALA A 395 -1.45 -21.47 -29.92
N VAL A 396 -0.28 -21.94 -30.36
CA VAL A 396 1.03 -21.33 -30.10
C VAL A 396 1.86 -21.31 -31.38
N GLY A 397 2.17 -20.11 -31.85
CA GLY A 397 3.13 -19.84 -32.92
C GLY A 397 4.48 -19.41 -32.35
N TRP A 398 5.60 -19.71 -33.02
CA TRP A 398 6.88 -19.06 -32.68
C TRP A 398 7.72 -18.67 -33.90
N VAL A 399 8.64 -17.75 -33.67
CA VAL A 399 9.69 -17.35 -34.62
C VAL A 399 11.02 -17.14 -33.90
N PHE A 400 12.12 -17.36 -34.62
CA PHE A 400 13.46 -17.01 -34.15
C PHE A 400 13.89 -15.66 -34.72
N ALA A 401 14.41 -14.78 -33.86
CA ALA A 401 14.98 -13.51 -34.26
C ALA A 401 16.33 -13.30 -33.57
N GLU A 402 17.20 -12.54 -34.22
CA GLU A 402 18.51 -12.14 -33.68
C GLU A 402 18.74 -10.66 -34.05
N THR A 403 18.38 -10.30 -35.28
CA THR A 403 18.33 -8.93 -35.78
C THR A 403 17.03 -8.69 -36.54
N GLY A 404 16.52 -7.46 -36.52
CA GLY A 404 15.33 -7.07 -37.27
C GLY A 404 14.58 -5.92 -36.61
N ASP A 405 13.54 -5.44 -37.29
CA ASP A 405 12.58 -4.49 -36.72
C ASP A 405 11.58 -5.23 -35.82
N GLU A 406 11.23 -4.67 -34.67
CA GLU A 406 10.33 -5.33 -33.71
C GLU A 406 8.98 -5.71 -34.31
N GLY A 407 8.42 -4.87 -35.18
CA GLY A 407 7.14 -5.11 -35.84
C GLY A 407 7.23 -6.29 -36.78
N SER A 408 8.31 -6.39 -37.55
CA SER A 408 8.52 -7.50 -38.49
C SER A 408 8.64 -8.88 -37.80
N VAL A 409 9.30 -8.92 -36.63
CA VAL A 409 9.44 -10.14 -35.82
C VAL A 409 8.09 -10.53 -35.22
N LEU A 410 7.36 -9.55 -34.69
CA LEU A 410 6.05 -9.79 -34.09
C LEU A 410 5.02 -10.26 -35.11
N ASP A 411 4.98 -9.63 -36.29
CA ASP A 411 4.13 -10.05 -37.40
C ASP A 411 4.43 -11.49 -37.82
N ALA A 412 5.71 -11.89 -37.82
CA ALA A 412 6.08 -13.27 -38.11
C ALA A 412 5.60 -14.25 -37.01
N ALA A 413 5.70 -13.87 -35.74
CA ALA A 413 5.18 -14.68 -34.62
C ALA A 413 3.66 -14.85 -34.71
N LEU A 414 2.92 -13.77 -35.00
CA LEU A 414 1.46 -13.80 -35.17
C LEU A 414 1.04 -14.61 -36.39
N ARG A 415 1.76 -14.53 -37.51
CA ARG A 415 1.54 -15.43 -38.66
C ARG A 415 1.76 -16.88 -38.29
N ALA A 416 2.80 -17.18 -37.50
CA ALA A 416 3.04 -18.54 -37.00
C ALA A 416 1.87 -19.01 -36.13
N LEU A 417 1.30 -18.14 -35.30
CA LEU A 417 0.13 -18.43 -34.47
C LEU A 417 -1.10 -18.72 -35.32
N GLU A 418 -1.35 -17.92 -36.35
CA GLU A 418 -2.48 -18.14 -37.26
C GLU A 418 -2.38 -19.48 -37.99
N ILE A 419 -1.18 -19.86 -38.43
CA ILE A 419 -0.92 -21.20 -38.97
C ILE A 419 -1.17 -22.28 -37.89
N ALA A 420 -0.77 -22.02 -36.64
CA ALA A 420 -0.96 -22.96 -35.53
C ALA A 420 -2.44 -23.25 -35.23
N LYS A 421 -3.32 -22.24 -35.32
CA LYS A 421 -4.78 -22.40 -35.12
C LYS A 421 -5.40 -23.39 -36.11
N GLY A 422 -4.88 -23.45 -37.33
CA GLY A 422 -5.33 -24.38 -38.37
C GLY A 422 -4.78 -25.81 -38.24
N GLN A 423 -3.90 -26.09 -37.27
CA GLN A 423 -3.27 -27.40 -37.11
C GLN A 423 -3.84 -28.18 -35.92
N PRO A 424 -4.01 -29.52 -36.03
CA PRO A 424 -4.57 -30.35 -34.96
C PRO A 424 -3.71 -30.39 -33.68
N GLY A 425 -2.43 -29.99 -33.75
CA GLY A 425 -1.56 -29.86 -32.58
C GLY A 425 -1.50 -28.46 -31.97
N GLY A 426 -2.12 -27.45 -32.60
CA GLY A 426 -2.10 -26.07 -32.13
C GLY A 426 -0.71 -25.46 -32.00
N ILE A 427 0.33 -25.99 -32.65
CA ILE A 427 1.73 -25.59 -32.47
C ILE A 427 2.40 -25.44 -33.84
N SER A 428 2.93 -24.27 -34.16
CA SER A 428 3.63 -24.00 -35.42
C SER A 428 4.82 -23.06 -35.26
N GLY A 429 5.91 -23.32 -35.98
CA GLY A 429 7.13 -22.50 -35.94
C GLY A 429 7.52 -22.00 -37.32
N LEU A 430 8.00 -20.76 -37.40
CA LEU A 430 8.62 -20.21 -38.60
C LEU A 430 10.14 -20.10 -38.44
N PRO A 431 10.92 -20.39 -39.49
CA PRO A 431 12.37 -20.29 -39.43
C PRO A 431 12.85 -18.84 -39.31
N ALA A 432 14.08 -18.67 -38.83
CA ALA A 432 14.75 -17.36 -38.80
C ALA A 432 14.75 -16.75 -40.22
N GLY A 433 14.40 -15.46 -40.33
CA GLY A 433 14.28 -14.77 -41.62
C GLY A 433 12.88 -14.78 -42.26
N ALA A 434 11.90 -15.46 -41.64
CA ALA A 434 10.49 -15.37 -42.06
C ALA A 434 9.90 -13.94 -41.92
N GLN A 435 10.55 -13.06 -41.15
CA GLN A 435 10.23 -11.63 -41.07
C GLN A 435 10.42 -10.86 -42.40
N SER A 436 11.29 -11.36 -43.31
CA SER A 436 11.55 -10.71 -44.61
C SER A 436 10.51 -11.01 -45.70
N LEU A 437 9.68 -12.04 -45.52
CA LEU A 437 8.76 -12.55 -46.56
C LEU A 437 7.43 -11.77 -46.66
N GLY A 438 7.05 -11.01 -45.62
CA GLY A 438 5.79 -10.24 -45.60
C GLY A 438 5.86 -8.86 -46.26
N ARG A 439 7.06 -8.41 -46.68
CA ARG A 439 7.35 -7.02 -47.05
C ARG A 439 6.78 -6.58 -48.41
N PHE A 440 6.15 -7.46 -49.19
CA PHE A 440 5.82 -7.17 -50.60
C PHE A 440 4.32 -6.97 -50.90
N VAL A 441 3.41 -7.22 -49.95
CA VAL A 441 1.95 -7.14 -50.21
C VAL A 441 1.20 -6.19 -49.25
N GLU A 442 1.80 -5.79 -48.12
CA GLU A 442 1.09 -5.07 -47.05
C GLU A 442 1.42 -3.56 -46.91
N ASP A 443 2.38 -3.03 -47.68
CA ASP A 443 2.95 -1.69 -47.46
C ASP A 443 1.94 -0.53 -47.67
N GLU A 444 0.93 -0.67 -48.55
CA GLU A 444 -0.09 0.38 -48.74
C GLU A 444 -1.19 0.34 -47.66
N LYS A 445 -1.68 -0.85 -47.26
CA LYS A 445 -2.72 -0.97 -46.23
C LYS A 445 -2.18 -0.66 -44.82
N LYS A 446 -0.93 -1.02 -44.52
CA LYS A 446 -0.28 -0.73 -43.23
C LYS A 446 0.06 0.75 -43.04
N GLN A 447 0.34 1.50 -44.11
CA GLN A 447 0.56 2.95 -43.99
C GLN A 447 -0.70 3.68 -43.52
N VAL A 448 -1.87 3.36 -44.09
CA VAL A 448 -3.14 4.00 -43.72
C VAL A 448 -3.58 3.62 -42.30
N LEU A 449 -3.48 2.33 -41.94
CA LEU A 449 -3.79 1.85 -40.58
C LEU A 449 -2.78 2.32 -39.53
N GLY A 450 -1.50 2.42 -39.91
CA GLY A 450 -0.44 2.95 -39.04
C GLY A 450 -0.68 4.42 -38.71
N ILE A 451 -0.95 5.25 -39.73
CA ILE A 451 -1.29 6.67 -39.54
C ILE A 451 -2.57 6.82 -38.71
N ALA A 452 -3.59 6.01 -38.97
CA ALA A 452 -4.82 5.97 -38.18
C ALA A 452 -4.55 5.62 -36.70
N SER A 453 -3.74 4.60 -36.44
CA SER A 453 -3.39 4.19 -35.08
C SER A 453 -2.59 5.27 -34.35
N THR A 454 -1.63 5.91 -35.01
CA THR A 454 -0.85 7.01 -34.41
C THR A 454 -1.72 8.23 -34.11
N LEU A 455 -2.69 8.53 -34.97
CA LEU A 455 -3.68 9.59 -34.73
C LEU A 455 -4.60 9.24 -33.56
N VAL A 456 -5.06 7.99 -33.48
CA VAL A 456 -5.89 7.52 -32.35
C VAL A 456 -5.09 7.54 -31.04
N GLU A 457 -3.82 7.14 -31.03
CA GLU A 457 -2.93 7.25 -29.87
C GLU A 457 -2.73 8.71 -29.43
N ALA A 458 -2.58 9.63 -30.38
CA ALA A 458 -2.51 11.07 -30.08
C ALA A 458 -3.83 11.64 -29.54
N LEU A 459 -4.97 11.09 -29.98
CA LEU A 459 -6.31 11.46 -29.48
C LEU A 459 -6.54 10.93 -28.06
N GLU A 460 -6.12 9.70 -27.77
CA GLU A 460 -6.18 9.07 -26.44
C GLU A 460 -5.39 9.86 -25.40
N ALA A 461 -4.24 10.40 -25.78
CA ALA A 461 -3.42 11.24 -24.90
C ALA A 461 -4.13 12.54 -24.47
N LYS A 462 -5.10 13.02 -25.26
CA LYS A 462 -5.82 14.28 -25.01
C LYS A 462 -7.17 14.08 -24.31
N ASP A 463 -7.86 12.97 -24.59
CA ASP A 463 -9.09 12.58 -23.89
C ASP A 463 -9.19 11.04 -23.81
N PRO A 464 -9.01 10.46 -22.61
CA PRO A 464 -9.05 9.02 -22.39
C PRO A 464 -10.39 8.36 -22.78
N TYR A 465 -11.50 9.10 -22.82
CA TYR A 465 -12.84 8.56 -23.11
C TYR A 465 -13.13 8.36 -24.61
N ILE A 466 -12.29 8.90 -25.48
CA ILE A 466 -12.46 8.82 -26.94
C ILE A 466 -12.26 7.38 -27.44
N LYS A 467 -11.41 6.57 -26.79
CA LYS A 467 -11.12 5.19 -27.19
C LYS A 467 -12.37 4.31 -27.11
N GLU A 468 -13.06 4.33 -25.98
CA GLU A 468 -14.30 3.59 -25.76
C GLU A 468 -15.39 4.07 -26.73
N HIS A 469 -15.46 5.37 -27.03
CA HIS A 469 -16.42 5.92 -27.99
C HIS A 469 -16.15 5.43 -29.42
N LEU A 470 -14.91 5.56 -29.91
CA LEU A 470 -14.52 5.12 -31.25
C LEU A 470 -14.69 3.61 -31.42
N ARG A 471 -14.37 2.82 -30.38
CA ARG A 471 -14.60 1.37 -30.36
C ARG A 471 -16.08 1.01 -30.36
N ALA A 472 -16.91 1.68 -29.57
CA ALA A 472 -18.35 1.43 -29.53
C ALA A 472 -19.01 1.74 -30.87
N VAL A 473 -18.62 2.84 -31.52
CA VAL A 473 -19.13 3.23 -32.84
C VAL A 473 -18.64 2.27 -33.93
N SER A 474 -17.36 1.89 -33.92
CA SER A 474 -16.82 0.93 -34.89
C SER A 474 -17.43 -0.47 -34.75
N SER A 475 -17.63 -0.95 -33.51
CA SER A 475 -18.28 -2.22 -33.22
C SER A 475 -19.74 -2.23 -33.69
N LEU A 476 -20.48 -1.15 -33.43
CA LEU A 476 -21.85 -1.00 -33.88
C LEU A 476 -21.94 -0.92 -35.42
N ALA A 477 -21.05 -0.17 -36.06
CA ALA A 477 -20.99 -0.05 -37.51
C ALA A 477 -20.69 -1.40 -38.19
N LEU A 478 -19.74 -2.18 -37.64
CA LEU A 478 -19.43 -3.52 -38.10
C LEU A 478 -20.62 -4.48 -37.98
N ARG A 479 -21.32 -4.45 -36.84
CA ARG A 479 -22.54 -5.25 -36.65
C ARG A 479 -23.63 -4.91 -37.67
N ILE A 480 -23.87 -3.62 -37.90
CA ILE A 480 -24.84 -3.15 -38.90
C ILE A 480 -24.41 -3.59 -40.31
N GLY A 481 -23.13 -3.43 -40.66
CA GLY A 481 -22.60 -3.79 -41.97
C GLY A 481 -22.65 -5.29 -42.27
N SER A 482 -22.39 -6.12 -41.27
CA SER A 482 -22.53 -7.58 -41.37
C SER A 482 -23.99 -7.99 -41.55
N GLU A 483 -24.91 -7.40 -40.79
CA GLU A 483 -26.35 -7.73 -40.86
C GLU A 483 -26.96 -7.37 -42.22
N ILE A 484 -26.48 -6.30 -42.88
CA ILE A 484 -26.89 -5.92 -44.24
C ILE A 484 -26.04 -6.57 -45.34
N SER A 485 -25.15 -7.51 -44.98
CA SER A 485 -24.31 -8.27 -45.91
C SER A 485 -23.43 -7.40 -46.82
N LEU A 486 -22.76 -6.39 -46.24
CA LEU A 486 -21.83 -5.56 -47.00
C LEU A 486 -20.67 -6.39 -47.59
N PRO A 487 -20.28 -6.14 -48.86
CA PRO A 487 -19.07 -6.71 -49.44
C PRO A 487 -17.82 -6.32 -48.64
N GLY A 488 -16.82 -7.20 -48.58
CA GLY A 488 -15.62 -7.01 -47.74
C GLY A 488 -14.90 -5.67 -47.92
N GLU A 489 -14.85 -5.13 -49.13
CA GLU A 489 -14.25 -3.82 -49.41
C GLU A 489 -15.05 -2.66 -48.79
N GLN A 490 -16.38 -2.76 -48.78
CA GLN A 490 -17.26 -1.79 -48.11
C GLN A 490 -17.23 -1.96 -46.58
N MET A 491 -16.99 -3.19 -46.11
CA MET A 491 -16.82 -3.47 -44.69
C MET A 491 -15.52 -2.88 -44.13
N GLU A 492 -14.42 -2.99 -44.88
CA GLU A 492 -13.14 -2.36 -44.56
C GLU A 492 -13.26 -0.82 -44.57
N ALA A 493 -13.96 -0.25 -45.56
CA ALA A 493 -14.21 1.18 -45.64
C ALA A 493 -15.07 1.69 -44.46
N LEU A 494 -16.11 0.95 -44.07
CA LEU A 494 -16.96 1.31 -42.93
C LEU A 494 -16.19 1.29 -41.61
N THR A 495 -15.32 0.29 -41.42
CA THR A 495 -14.46 0.16 -40.23
C THR A 495 -13.47 1.31 -40.14
N SER A 496 -12.79 1.60 -41.25
CA SER A 496 -11.83 2.72 -41.34
C SER A 496 -12.53 4.05 -41.12
N GLY A 497 -13.71 4.25 -41.71
CA GLY A 497 -14.52 5.46 -41.53
C GLY A 497 -14.98 5.66 -40.09
N ALA A 498 -15.43 4.60 -39.41
CA ALA A 498 -15.87 4.66 -38.02
C ALA A 498 -14.74 5.02 -37.04
N MET A 499 -13.53 4.49 -37.26
CA MET A 499 -12.35 4.82 -36.45
C MET A 499 -11.87 6.27 -36.64
N LEU A 500 -12.12 6.86 -37.82
CA LEU A 500 -11.57 8.15 -38.22
C LEU A 500 -12.62 9.29 -38.20
N HIS A 501 -13.90 9.01 -37.97
CA HIS A 501 -15.00 9.95 -38.20
C HIS A 501 -14.94 11.24 -37.36
N ASP A 502 -14.34 11.18 -36.17
CA ASP A 502 -14.29 12.29 -35.22
C ASP A 502 -12.98 13.09 -35.26
N LEU A 503 -12.07 12.77 -36.19
CA LEU A 503 -10.83 13.53 -36.39
C LEU A 503 -11.06 15.01 -36.74
N GLY A 504 -12.21 15.36 -37.33
CA GLY A 504 -12.54 16.73 -37.74
C GLY A 504 -13.16 17.61 -36.64
N LYS A 505 -13.45 17.08 -35.45
CA LYS A 505 -14.08 17.84 -34.34
C LYS A 505 -13.07 18.56 -33.44
N ILE A 506 -11.77 18.47 -33.73
CA ILE A 506 -10.67 18.97 -32.89
C ILE A 506 -9.90 20.08 -33.62
N GLY A 507 -10.65 21.05 -34.13
CA GLY A 507 -10.16 22.36 -34.56
C GLY A 507 -10.65 23.43 -33.59
#